data_AF-A0A846CET9-F1
#
_entry.id   AF-A0A846CET9-F1
#
_cell.length_a   1.000
_cell.length_b   1.000
_cell.length_c   1.000
_cell.angle_alpha   90.00
_cell.angle_beta   90.00
_cell.angle_gamma   90.00
#
_symmetry.space_group_name_H-M   'P 1'
#
loop_
_entity.id
_entity.type
_entity.pdbx_description
1 polymer ?
#
loop_
_entity_poly.entity_id
_entity_poly.type
_entity_poly.pdbx_seq_one_letter_code
_entity_poly.pdbx_strand_id
1 'polypeptide(L)'
;MRPRDDDSSLAERAPSKRAVIGVDVGINTLATCSDGTLFANVKAYKEAKKRRTRYQRRVNKKEPGLKNRAKAIKKLAKIHKKADATPRRRQLACGTRTKQ
;
A
#
# COMPACT_ATOMS: atom_id res chain seq x y z
N MET A 1 -9.13 -9.55 59.30
CA MET A 1 -8.18 -10.39 58.53
C MET A 1 -8.90 -10.86 57.28
N ARG A 2 -8.53 -10.39 56.08
CA ARG A 2 -9.05 -10.94 54.81
C ARG A 2 -7.88 -11.65 54.10
N PRO A 3 -8.07 -12.86 53.57
CA PRO A 3 -7.01 -13.58 52.85
C PRO A 3 -6.46 -12.75 51.69
N ARG A 4 -5.15 -12.79 51.48
CA ARG A 4 -4.53 -12.39 50.21
C ARG A 4 -4.85 -13.52 49.24
N ASP A 5 -5.77 -13.27 48.32
CA ASP A 5 -6.02 -14.19 47.23
C ASP A 5 -4.79 -14.20 46.31
N ASP A 6 -4.18 -15.37 46.27
CA ASP A 6 -2.99 -15.71 45.52
C ASP A 6 -3.14 -15.41 44.02
N ASP A 7 -2.10 -14.78 43.51
CA ASP A 7 -1.62 -14.67 42.15
C ASP A 7 -1.74 -15.98 41.35
N SER A 8 -2.87 -16.24 40.69
CA SER A 8 -2.97 -17.41 39.80
C SER A 8 -3.93 -17.27 38.61
N SER A 9 -3.97 -16.11 37.95
CA SER A 9 -4.70 -16.01 36.68
C SER A 9 -3.98 -15.18 35.61
N LEU A 10 -2.71 -15.50 35.36
CA LEU A 10 -2.16 -15.31 34.02
C LEU A 10 -2.76 -16.40 33.13
N ALA A 11 -4.01 -16.19 32.70
CA ALA A 11 -4.61 -16.98 31.65
C ALA A 11 -3.67 -16.95 30.44
N GLU A 12 -3.03 -18.09 30.17
CA GLU A 12 -2.28 -18.35 28.96
C GLU A 12 -3.17 -18.00 27.76
N ARG A 13 -2.94 -16.84 27.16
CA ARG A 13 -3.40 -16.55 25.81
C ARG A 13 -2.57 -17.44 24.88
N ALA A 14 -2.98 -18.71 24.76
CA ALA A 14 -2.51 -19.58 23.71
C ALA A 14 -2.64 -18.83 22.37
N PRO A 15 -1.61 -18.78 21.51
CA PRO A 15 -1.74 -18.13 20.23
C PRO A 15 -2.82 -18.89 19.45
N SER A 16 -3.99 -18.27 19.28
CA SER A 16 -5.03 -18.76 18.38
C SER A 16 -4.34 -19.08 17.06
N LYS A 17 -4.34 -20.34 16.63
CA LYS A 17 -3.66 -20.80 15.42
C LYS A 17 -4.12 -19.90 14.26
N ARG A 18 -3.30 -18.91 13.92
CA ARG A 18 -3.57 -18.02 12.78
C ARG A 18 -3.35 -18.91 11.58
N ALA A 19 -4.43 -19.25 10.87
CA ALA A 19 -4.32 -20.00 9.62
C ALA A 19 -3.31 -19.25 8.73
N VAL A 20 -2.28 -19.96 8.29
CA VAL A 20 -1.25 -19.40 7.41
C VAL A 20 -1.86 -19.28 6.03
N ILE A 21 -2.31 -18.08 5.70
CA ILE A 21 -2.89 -17.79 4.38
C ILE A 21 -1.76 -17.27 3.49
N GLY A 22 -1.50 -17.98 2.38
CA GLY A 22 -0.64 -17.49 1.32
C GLY A 22 -1.30 -16.31 0.59
N VAL A 23 -0.58 -15.20 0.47
CA VAL A 23 -1.00 -13.99 -0.25
C VAL A 23 -0.07 -13.78 -1.44
N ASP A 24 -0.62 -13.87 -2.65
CA ASP A 24 0.09 -13.52 -3.88
C ASP A 24 -0.29 -12.09 -4.31
N VAL A 25 0.68 -11.28 -4.73
CA VAL A 25 0.47 -9.87 -5.11
C VAL A 25 0.83 -9.67 -6.59
N GLY A 26 -0.16 -9.35 -7.42
CA GLY A 26 -0.03 -9.32 -8.88
C GLY A 26 -0.09 -7.92 -9.51
N ILE A 27 0.33 -7.83 -10.78
CA ILE A 27 0.20 -6.60 -11.60
C ILE A 27 -1.26 -6.42 -12.09
N ASN A 28 -2.01 -7.51 -12.18
CA ASN A 28 -3.40 -7.53 -12.64
C ASN A 28 -4.39 -7.55 -11.46
N THR A 29 -4.11 -8.32 -10.41
CA THR A 29 -4.86 -8.39 -9.14
C THR A 29 -4.00 -7.85 -8.00
N LEU A 30 -4.58 -7.01 -7.14
CA LEU A 30 -3.85 -6.34 -6.06
C LEU A 30 -3.34 -7.34 -5.03
N ALA A 31 -4.15 -8.35 -4.71
CA ALA A 31 -3.76 -9.53 -3.97
C ALA A 31 -4.73 -10.69 -4.26
N THR A 32 -4.21 -11.91 -4.28
CA THR A 32 -4.95 -13.16 -4.36
C THR A 32 -4.59 -13.95 -3.11
N CYS A 33 -5.59 -14.27 -2.28
CA CYS A 33 -5.37 -15.18 -1.16
C CYS A 33 -5.66 -16.63 -1.57
N SER A 34 -4.98 -17.56 -0.92
CA SER A 34 -5.28 -19.00 -0.97
C SER A 34 -6.71 -19.33 -0.56
N ASP A 35 -7.41 -18.45 0.18
CA ASP A 35 -8.84 -18.55 0.50
C ASP A 35 -9.78 -18.17 -0.67
N GLY A 36 -9.23 -17.90 -1.86
CA GLY A 36 -9.98 -17.49 -3.05
C GLY A 36 -10.44 -16.03 -3.05
N THR A 37 -10.08 -15.22 -2.05
CA THR A 37 -10.39 -13.79 -2.06
C THR A 37 -9.49 -13.04 -3.03
N LEU A 38 -10.10 -12.36 -4.00
CA LEU A 38 -9.43 -11.54 -4.99
C LEU A 38 -9.62 -10.05 -4.69
N PHE A 39 -8.51 -9.34 -4.52
CA PHE A 39 -8.50 -7.89 -4.40
C PHE A 39 -8.23 -7.25 -5.76
N ALA A 40 -9.17 -6.46 -6.27
CA ALA A 40 -9.02 -5.78 -7.55
C ALA A 40 -7.91 -4.72 -7.51
N ASN A 41 -7.07 -4.68 -8.55
CA ASN A 41 -6.01 -3.67 -8.65
C ASN A 41 -6.57 -2.31 -9.07
N VAL A 42 -6.41 -1.31 -8.22
CA VAL A 42 -6.76 0.07 -8.54
C VAL A 42 -5.74 0.60 -9.55
N LYS A 43 -6.12 0.60 -10.84
CA LYS A 43 -5.28 1.01 -11.99
C LYS A 43 -4.74 2.46 -11.92
N ALA A 44 -5.15 3.25 -10.93
CA ALA A 44 -4.71 4.63 -10.70
C ALA A 44 -3.18 4.80 -10.70
N TYR A 45 -2.43 3.80 -10.20
CA TYR A 45 -0.97 3.86 -10.21
C TYR A 45 -0.38 3.87 -11.64
N LYS A 46 -0.93 3.06 -12.56
CA LYS A 46 -0.44 2.96 -13.94
C LYS A 46 -0.60 4.31 -14.66
N GLU A 47 -1.72 4.98 -14.47
CA GLU A 47 -2.00 6.29 -15.08
C GLU A 47 -1.12 7.40 -14.49
N ALA A 48 -0.95 7.42 -13.17
CA ALA A 48 -0.05 8.35 -12.50
C ALA A 48 1.40 8.15 -12.98
N LYS A 49 1.86 6.90 -13.12
CA LYS A 49 3.18 6.56 -13.68
C LYS A 49 3.32 7.05 -15.11
N LYS A 50 2.35 6.79 -16.00
CA LYS A 50 2.35 7.29 -17.39
C LYS A 50 2.41 8.82 -17.45
N ARG A 51 1.67 9.51 -16.58
CA ARG A 51 1.73 10.97 -16.47
C ARG A 51 3.13 11.43 -16.04
N ARG A 52 3.69 10.87 -14.97
CA ARG A 52 5.03 11.22 -14.48
C ARG A 52 6.09 11.06 -15.58
N THR A 53 6.13 9.92 -16.26
CA THR A 53 7.09 9.65 -17.36
C THR A 53 6.97 10.68 -18.49
N ARG A 54 5.75 11.09 -18.85
CA ARG A 54 5.54 12.13 -19.88
C ARG A 54 6.16 13.48 -19.49
N TYR A 55 5.98 13.91 -18.25
CA TYR A 55 6.55 15.18 -17.78
C TYR A 55 8.06 15.10 -17.57
N GLN A 56 8.58 13.94 -17.12
CA GLN A 56 10.02 13.71 -17.03
C GLN A 56 10.69 13.82 -18.40
N ARG A 57 10.11 13.19 -19.44
CA ARG A 57 10.60 13.31 -20.83
C ARG A 57 10.59 14.77 -21.31
N ARG A 58 9.54 15.53 -20.98
CA ARG A 58 9.46 16.97 -21.31
C ARG A 58 10.56 17.78 -20.63
N VAL A 59 10.96 17.44 -19.40
CA VAL A 59 12.07 18.11 -18.72
C VAL A 59 13.40 17.75 -19.38
N ASN A 60 13.62 16.48 -19.71
CA ASN A 60 14.87 16.03 -20.34
C ASN A 60 15.07 16.58 -21.76
N LYS A 61 13.98 16.78 -22.52
CA LYS A 61 14.02 17.41 -23.85
C LYS A 61 14.32 18.91 -23.82
N LYS A 62 14.35 19.55 -22.66
CA LYS A 62 14.61 20.99 -22.54
C LYS A 62 16.06 21.21 -22.14
N GLU A 63 16.69 22.18 -22.79
CA GLU A 63 18.08 22.52 -22.51
C GLU A 63 18.27 22.92 -21.03
N PRO A 64 19.35 22.44 -20.40
CA PRO A 64 19.73 22.88 -19.06
C PRO A 64 19.97 24.39 -19.02
N GLY A 65 19.63 25.05 -17.92
CA GLY A 65 19.81 26.50 -17.74
C GLY A 65 18.70 27.39 -18.30
N LEU A 66 17.88 26.93 -19.25
CA LEU A 66 16.83 27.77 -19.82
C LEU A 66 15.60 27.92 -18.90
N LYS A 67 14.98 29.11 -18.96
CA LYS A 67 13.71 29.44 -18.28
C LYS A 67 12.59 28.41 -18.59
N ASN A 68 12.62 27.82 -19.79
CA ASN A 68 11.65 26.81 -20.21
C ASN A 68 11.80 25.46 -19.49
N ARG A 69 13.02 25.06 -19.13
CA ARG A 69 13.27 23.87 -18.32
C ARG A 69 12.78 24.08 -16.88
N ALA A 70 13.03 25.26 -16.30
CA ALA A 70 12.50 25.61 -14.99
C ALA A 70 10.96 25.54 -14.94
N LYS A 71 10.27 26.04 -15.98
CA LYS A 71 8.81 25.91 -16.11
C LYS A 71 8.35 24.44 -16.17
N ALA A 72 9.09 23.58 -16.88
CA ALA A 72 8.79 22.15 -16.97
C ALA A 72 9.02 21.42 -15.63
N ILE A 73 10.11 21.74 -14.91
CA ILE A 73 10.41 21.19 -13.58
C ILE A 73 9.31 21.58 -12.57
N LYS A 74 8.86 22.84 -12.57
CA LYS A 74 7.72 23.28 -11.73
C LYS A 74 6.46 22.45 -11.98
N LYS A 75 6.17 22.12 -13.25
CA LYS A 75 5.03 21.26 -13.61
C LYS A 75 5.23 19.82 -13.13
N LEU A 76 6.44 19.27 -13.26
CA LEU A 76 6.79 17.95 -12.75
C LEU A 76 6.64 17.87 -11.22
N ALA A 77 7.14 18.87 -10.49
CA ALA A 77 7.04 18.93 -9.02
C ALA A 77 5.59 18.90 -8.53
N LYS A 78 4.66 19.61 -9.20
CA LYS A 78 3.23 19.56 -8.88
C LYS A 78 2.64 18.14 -9.02
N ILE A 79 3.15 17.34 -9.97
CA ILE A 79 2.68 15.97 -10.19
C ILE A 79 3.22 15.04 -9.10
N HIS A 80 4.48 15.23 -8.68
CA HIS A 80 5.04 14.48 -7.55
C HIS A 80 4.25 14.75 -6.27
N LYS A 81 3.99 16.03 -5.92
CA LYS A 81 3.18 16.41 -4.75
C LYS A 81 1.80 15.75 -4.74
N LYS A 82 1.13 15.65 -5.89
CA LYS A 82 -0.17 14.97 -6.01
C LYS A 82 -0.08 13.45 -5.83
N ALA A 83 1.03 12.83 -6.25
CA ALA A 83 1.22 11.39 -6.13
C ALA A 83 1.54 10.97 -4.69
N ASP A 84 2.31 11.78 -3.96
CA ASP A 84 2.69 11.50 -2.57
C ASP A 84 1.53 11.70 -1.60
N ALA A 85 0.57 12.58 -1.92
CA ALA A 85 -0.66 12.78 -1.15
C ALA A 85 -1.67 11.60 -1.27
N THR A 86 -1.40 10.60 -2.11
CA THR A 86 -2.28 9.43 -2.24
C THR A 86 -1.88 8.39 -1.18
N PRO A 87 -2.76 8.01 -0.24
CA PRO A 87 -2.40 7.05 0.80
C PRO A 87 -2.09 5.68 0.17
N ARG A 88 -0.82 5.26 0.23
CA ARG A 88 -0.36 3.94 -0.26
C ARG A 88 -0.71 2.78 0.67
N ARG A 89 -1.40 3.05 1.78
CA ARG A 89 -1.66 2.08 2.84
C ARG A 89 -3.11 1.61 2.80
N ARG A 90 -3.46 0.79 1.82
CA ARG A 90 -4.61 -0.11 1.98
C ARG A 90 -4.08 -1.38 2.62
N GLN A 91 -4.41 -1.56 3.89
CA GLN A 91 -4.04 -2.76 4.65
C GLN A 91 -4.80 -3.93 4.02
N LEU A 92 -4.09 -4.83 3.38
CA LEU A 92 -4.65 -6.05 2.82
C LEU A 92 -4.82 -7.04 3.98
N ALA A 93 -5.98 -7.00 4.62
CA ALA A 93 -6.35 -8.00 5.61
C ALA A 93 -7.02 -9.16 4.89
N CYS A 94 -6.28 -10.24 4.67
CA CYS A 94 -6.86 -11.51 4.30
C CYS A 94 -7.38 -12.17 5.58
N GLY A 95 -8.69 -12.14 5.79
CA GLY A 95 -9.33 -12.64 7.00
C GLY A 95 -9.56 -14.15 6.95
N THR A 96 -9.18 -14.84 8.03
CA THR A 96 -9.47 -16.25 8.30
C THR A 96 -10.97 -16.50 8.27
N ARG A 97 -11.46 -17.23 7.26
CA ARG A 97 -12.87 -17.61 7.16
C ARG A 97 -13.11 -18.85 8.04
N THR A 98 -13.39 -18.65 9.32
CA THR A 98 -13.99 -19.70 10.15
C THR A 98 -15.43 -19.92 9.67
N LYS A 99 -15.66 -20.99 8.90
CA LYS A 99 -17.01 -21.53 8.70
C LYS A 99 -17.46 -22.16 10.02
N GLN A 100 -18.67 -21.81 10.48
CA GLN A 100 -19.41 -22.58 11.48
C GLN A 100 -19.76 -23.95 10.93
#